data_AF-A0A3D1RV70-F1
#
_entry.id   AF-A0A3D1RV70-F1
#
_cell.length_a   1.000
_cell.length_b   1.000
_cell.length_c   1.000
_cell.angle_alpha   90.00
_cell.angle_beta   90.00
_cell.angle_gamma   90.00
#
_symmetry.space_group_name_H-M   'P 1'
#
loop_
_entity.id
_entity.type
_entity.pdbx_description
1 polymer ?
#
loop_
_entity_poly.entity_id
_entity_poly.type
_entity_poly.pdbx_seq_one_letter_code
_entity_poly.pdbx_strand_id
1 'polypeptide(L)' 'MRPPVQIDFYVLEPDSGNSRLKLACRVVEKAYATGHRIHLWARNDDEAHTLDDLLWTFSQSSFVPHTCG' A
#
# COMPACT_ATOMS: atom_id res chain seq x y z
N MET A 1 -6.35 5.45 -27.70
CA MET A 1 -6.96 4.27 -27.04
C MET A 1 -6.62 4.30 -25.57
N ARG A 2 -7.56 3.99 -24.68
CA ARG A 2 -7.27 3.81 -23.25
C ARG A 2 -6.57 2.44 -23.06
N PRO A 3 -5.47 2.34 -22.30
CA PRO A 3 -4.85 1.04 -22.05
C PRO A 3 -5.83 0.10 -21.34
N PRO A 4 -5.72 -1.23 -21.54
CA PRO A 4 -6.55 -2.20 -20.85
C PRO A 4 -6.33 -2.08 -19.33
N VAL A 5 -7.36 -2.42 -18.55
CA VAL A 5 -7.23 -2.51 -17.10
C VAL A 5 -6.32 -3.70 -16.79
N GLN A 6 -5.26 -3.46 -16.04
CA GLN A 6 -4.36 -4.49 -15.53
C GLN A 6 -4.69 -4.79 -14.07
N ILE A 7 -4.73 -6.08 -13.71
CA ILE A 7 -5.00 -6.56 -12.36
C ILE A 7 -3.90 -7.55 -12.00
N ASP A 8 -3.14 -7.24 -10.95
CA ASP A 8 -2.06 -8.07 -10.44
C ASP A 8 -2.45 -8.68 -9.09
N PHE A 9 -2.20 -9.98 -8.91
CA PHE A 9 -2.43 -10.70 -7.65
C PHE A 9 -1.09 -11.05 -7.02
N TYR A 10 -0.94 -10.74 -5.75
CA TYR A 10 0.24 -11.09 -4.96
C TYR A 10 -0.09 -12.24 -4.03
N VAL A 11 0.66 -13.34 -4.17
CA VAL A 11 0.56 -14.50 -3.27
C VAL A 11 1.61 -14.34 -2.17
N LEU A 12 1.18 -14.43 -0.92
CA LEU A 12 2.04 -14.36 0.25
C LEU A 12 2.08 -15.73 0.92
N GLU A 13 3.27 -16.10 1.40
CA GLU A 13 3.39 -17.22 2.33
C GLU A 13 2.60 -16.92 3.60
N PRO A 14 1.94 -17.93 4.20
CA PRO A 14 1.27 -17.76 5.47
C PRO A 14 2.30 -17.39 6.55
N ASP A 15 2.21 -16.17 7.06
CA ASP A 15 3.12 -15.66 8.08
C ASP A 15 2.37 -15.14 9.32
N SER A 16 3.13 -14.96 10.39
CA SER A 16 2.67 -14.41 11.65
C SER A 16 2.66 -12.88 11.62
N GLY A 17 1.72 -12.25 10.90
CA GLY A 17 1.37 -10.84 11.14
C GLY A 17 0.96 -10.00 9.93
N ASN A 18 1.42 -8.74 9.94
CA ASN A 18 1.01 -7.67 9.01
C ASN A 18 1.66 -7.77 7.62
N SER A 19 2.05 -8.95 7.13
CA SER A 19 2.77 -9.07 5.85
C SER A 19 1.97 -8.60 4.64
N ARG A 20 0.64 -8.78 4.65
CA ARG A 20 -0.24 -8.17 3.64
C ARG A 20 -0.14 -6.64 3.64
N LEU A 21 -0.16 -6.02 4.83
CA LEU A 21 -0.13 -4.56 4.95
C LEU A 21 1.25 -3.99 4.54
N LYS A 22 2.33 -4.67 4.94
CA LYS A 22 3.70 -4.31 4.52
C LYS A 22 3.88 -4.44 3.01
N LEU A 23 3.32 -5.48 2.39
CA LEU A 23 3.31 -5.62 0.94
C LEU A 23 2.55 -4.47 0.29
N ALA A 24 1.37 -4.13 0.80
CA ALA A 24 0.59 -3.00 0.29
C ALA A 24 1.41 -1.70 0.30
N CYS A 25 2.13 -1.42 1.40
CA CYS A 25 3.02 -0.25 1.50
C CYS A 25 4.10 -0.23 0.40
N ARG A 26 4.74 -1.38 0.13
CA ARG A 26 5.75 -1.50 -0.95
C ARG A 26 5.16 -1.26 -2.34
N VAL A 27 3.94 -1.72 -2.59
CA VAL A 27 3.25 -1.51 -3.86
C VAL A 27 2.89 -0.03 -4.03
N VAL A 28 2.35 0.58 -2.97
CA VAL A 28 2.01 2.01 -2.94
C VAL A 28 3.25 2.87 -3.19
N GLU A 29 4.36 2.60 -2.50
CA GLU A 29 5.61 3.36 -2.67
C GLU A 29 6.11 3.30 -4.12
N LYS A 30 6.12 2.11 -4.75
CA LYS A 30 6.52 1.96 -6.15
C LYS A 30 5.59 2.72 -7.11
N ALA A 31 4.29 2.65 -6.88
CA ALA A 31 3.32 3.39 -7.68
C ALA A 31 3.47 4.92 -7.49
N TYR A 32 3.79 5.37 -6.27
CA TYR A 32 3.98 6.77 -5.95
C TYR A 32 5.25 7.31 -6.59
N ALA A 33 6.37 6.57 -6.49
CA ALA A 33 7.65 6.92 -7.12
C ALA A 33 7.55 7.01 -8.65
N THR A 34 6.54 6.38 -9.26
CA THR A 34 6.27 6.44 -10.71
C THR A 34 5.22 7.49 -11.10
N GLY A 35 4.78 8.33 -10.15
CA GLY A 35 3.89 9.46 -10.40
C GLY A 35 2.39 9.12 -10.46
N HIS A 36 1.98 7.93 -9.99
CA HIS A 36 0.57 7.54 -10.00
C HIS A 36 -0.20 8.18 -8.83
N ARG A 37 -1.48 8.49 -9.08
CA ARG A 37 -2.44 8.74 -8.00
C ARG A 37 -2.98 7.41 -7.50
N ILE A 38 -2.93 7.21 -6.20
CA ILE A 38 -3.19 5.91 -5.58
C ILE A 38 -4.38 6.05 -4.64
N HIS A 39 -5.24 5.04 -4.66
CA HIS A 39 -6.23 4.80 -3.62
C HIS A 39 -5.91 3.47 -2.96
N LEU A 40 -5.68 3.50 -1.65
CA LEU A 40 -5.44 2.31 -0.85
C LEU A 40 -6.70 2.03 -0.03
N TRP A 41 -7.37 0.92 -0.33
CA TRP A 41 -8.58 0.52 0.37
C TRP A 41 -8.25 -0.34 1.59
N ALA A 42 -8.76 0.06 2.75
CA ALA A 42 -8.67 -0.68 4.00
C ALA A 42 -10.02 -1.33 4.32
N ARG A 43 -9.99 -2.49 5.00
CA ARG A 43 -11.22 -3.23 5.35
C ARG A 43 -12.08 -2.53 6.40
N ASN A 44 -11.45 -1.78 7.31
CA ASN A 44 -12.07 -1.03 8.40
C ASN A 44 -11.11 0.07 8.89
N ASP A 45 -11.60 0.87 9.85
CA ASP A 45 -10.85 2.01 10.39
C ASP A 45 -9.57 1.57 11.11
N ASP A 46 -9.56 0.43 11.82
CA ASP A 46 -8.35 -0.08 12.49
C ASP A 46 -7.25 -0.43 11.47
N GLU A 47 -7.61 -1.07 10.35
CA GLU A 47 -6.69 -1.38 9.26
C GLU A 47 -6.22 -0.10 8.55
N ALA A 48 -7.10 0.91 8.42
CA ALA A 48 -6.74 2.20 7.85
C ALA A 48 -5.68 2.92 8.71
N HIS A 49 -5.88 3.00 10.03
CA HIS A 49 -4.90 3.57 10.95
C HIS A 49 -3.57 2.80 10.92
N THR A 50 -3.64 1.46 10.90
CA THR A 50 -2.44 0.64 10.80
C THR A 50 -1.66 0.91 9.51
N LEU A 51 -2.35 1.13 8.39
CA LEU A 51 -1.73 1.46 7.11
C LEU A 51 -1.15 2.87 7.09
N ASP A 52 -1.82 3.84 7.72
CA ASP A 52 -1.32 5.22 7.88
C ASP A 52 0.03 5.22 8.61
N ASP A 53 0.10 4.58 9.77
CA ASP A 53 1.34 4.41 10.55
C ASP A 53 2.42 3.66 9.76
N LEU A 54 2.04 2.58 9.06
CA LEU A 54 2.99 1.78 8.29
C LEU A 54 3.56 2.55 7.10
N LEU A 55 2.75 3.32 6.38
CA LEU A 55 3.23 4.11 5.22
C LEU A 55 4.31 5.12 5.61
N TRP A 56 4.33 5.57 6.87
CA TRP A 56 5.40 6.39 7.43
C TRP A 56 6.64 5.61 7.89
N THR A 57 6.48 4.35 8.33
CA THR A 57 7.51 3.66 9.13
C THR A 57 8.06 2.38 8.51
N PHE A 58 7.44 1.84 7.45
CA PHE A 58 7.76 0.50 6.95
C PHE A 58 9.17 0.37 6.33
N SER A 59 9.81 1.48 5.95
CA SER A 59 11.22 1.52 5.59
C SER A 59 11.85 2.86 5.99
N GLN A 60 13.15 2.87 6.30
CA GLN A 60 13.88 4.08 6.70
C GLN A 60 13.92 5.17 5.61
N SER A 61 13.68 4.79 4.35
CA SER A 61 13.66 5.68 3.19
C SER A 61 12.25 5.95 2.65
N SER A 62 11.22 5.40 3.28
CA SER A 62 9.85 5.54 2.78
C SER A 62 9.22 6.84 3.25
N PHE A 63 9.00 7.76 2.31
CA PHE A 63 8.15 8.92 2.49
C PHE A 63 7.06 8.86 1.42
N VAL A 64 5.90 8.33 1.77
CA VAL A 64 4.72 8.34 0.91
C VAL A 64 3.74 9.34 1.50
N PRO A 65 3.61 10.56 0.96
CA PRO A 65 2.62 11.51 1.44
C PRO A 65 1.21 10.97 1.16
N HIS A 66 0.40 10.88 2.19
CA HIS A 66 -0.97 10.37 2.12
C HIS A 66 -1.89 11.16 3.05
N THR A 67 -3.19 10.99 2.85
CA THR A 67 -4.23 11.49 3.75
C THR A 67 -5.25 10.38 3.92
N CYS A 68 -5.62 10.11 5.17
CA CYS A 68 -6.76 9.28 5.50
C CYS A 68 -8.01 10.18 5.41
N GLY A 69 -9.06 9.75 4.73
CA GLY A 69 -10.28 10.53 4.49
C GLY A 69 -11.49 9.66 4.23
#